data_AF-A0A7Y1VPP5-F1
#
_entry.id   AF-A0A7Y1VPP5-F1
#
_cell.length_a   1.000
_cell.length_b   1.000
_cell.length_c   1.000
_cell.angle_alpha   90.00
_cell.angle_beta   90.00
_cell.angle_gamma   90.00
#
_symmetry.space_group_name_H-M   'P 1'
#
loop_
_entity.id
_entity.type
_entity.pdbx_description
1 polymer ?
#
loop_
_entity_poly.entity_id
_entity_poly.type
_entity_poly.pdbx_seq_one_letter_code
_entity_poly.pdbx_strand_id
1 'polypeptide(L)'
;WHQDYSYWTRTINMQHLTCWTGLDDATIENGCLHYIPKSHKWGLLDKPVLTGPMDGFKAYLNDAQKEEFKNAKAIEMKKGHGTFHHPLMVHGSYANTSANSRSAFVLNVFADGTVSNTNLPLLNGVPTIPKGQKIEGQFFPLLFDRNLSIE
;
A
#
# COMPACT_ATOMS: atom_id res chain seq x y z
N TRP A 1 0.89 3.76 11.01
CA TRP A 1 -0.41 3.50 10.36
C TRP A 1 -0.61 4.48 9.25
N HIS A 2 -1.09 4.03 8.09
CA HIS A 2 -1.41 4.88 6.95
C HIS A 2 -2.33 4.17 5.95
N GLN A 3 -2.75 4.92 4.93
CA GLN A 3 -3.32 4.41 3.68
C GLN A 3 -2.35 4.70 2.54
N ASP A 4 -2.06 3.72 1.68
CA ASP A 4 -1.08 3.91 0.59
C ASP A 4 -1.47 5.06 -0.35
N TYR A 5 -2.77 5.19 -0.66
CA TYR A 5 -3.23 6.26 -1.56
C TYR A 5 -3.00 7.67 -1.03
N SER A 6 -2.86 7.84 0.29
CA SER A 6 -2.52 9.15 0.87
C SER A 6 -1.14 9.64 0.39
N TYR A 7 -0.29 8.75 -0.13
CA TYR A 7 1.00 9.06 -0.75
C TYR A 7 0.97 8.95 -2.28
N TRP A 8 0.19 8.04 -2.84
CA TRP A 8 0.11 7.81 -4.29
C TRP A 8 -1.02 8.60 -4.96
N THR A 9 -1.12 9.89 -4.68
CA THR A 9 -2.14 10.80 -5.24
C THR A 9 -1.87 11.22 -6.70
N ARG A 10 -0.95 10.52 -7.37
CA ARG A 10 -0.42 10.87 -8.70
C ARG A 10 -1.19 10.23 -9.85
N THR A 11 -2.23 9.46 -9.55
CA THR A 11 -3.17 8.88 -10.50
C THR A 11 -4.54 9.53 -10.35
N ILE A 12 -5.33 9.59 -11.43
CA ILE A 12 -6.69 10.16 -11.38
C ILE A 12 -7.63 9.19 -10.66
N ASN A 13 -7.72 7.95 -11.14
CA ASN A 13 -8.57 6.93 -10.55
C ASN A 13 -7.80 6.09 -9.53
N MET A 14 -8.47 5.73 -8.43
CA MET A 14 -7.95 4.83 -7.41
C MET A 14 -8.22 3.38 -7.81
N GLN A 15 -7.37 2.84 -8.68
CA GLN A 15 -7.47 1.47 -9.18
C GLN A 15 -6.20 0.67 -8.83
N HIS A 16 -5.66 0.91 -7.64
CA HIS A 16 -4.41 0.32 -7.17
C HIS A 16 -4.64 -0.95 -6.35
N LEU A 17 -3.62 -1.78 -6.28
CA LEU A 17 -3.53 -2.92 -5.38
C LEU A 17 -2.08 -3.09 -4.94
N THR A 18 -1.87 -3.35 -3.67
CA THR A 18 -0.55 -3.67 -3.12
C THR A 18 -0.48 -5.16 -2.82
N CYS A 19 0.62 -5.80 -3.23
CA CYS A 19 1.01 -7.13 -2.78
C CYS A 19 2.29 -7.02 -1.95
N TRP A 20 2.20 -7.35 -0.67
CA TRP A 20 3.36 -7.45 0.22
C TRP A 20 3.75 -8.92 0.34
N THR A 21 4.99 -9.27 0.03
CA THR A 21 5.49 -10.65 0.07
C THR A 21 6.68 -10.76 1.03
N GLY A 22 6.57 -11.65 2.01
CA GLY A 22 7.63 -11.89 3.00
C GLY A 22 8.81 -12.64 2.38
N LEU A 23 10.02 -12.06 2.45
CA LEU A 23 11.27 -12.74 2.09
C LEU A 23 11.90 -13.47 3.27
N ASP A 24 11.44 -13.13 4.48
CA ASP A 24 11.66 -13.80 5.75
C ASP A 24 10.29 -14.17 6.36
N ASP A 25 10.26 -15.01 7.39
CA ASP A 25 9.07 -15.16 8.23
C ASP A 25 8.72 -13.80 8.85
N ALA A 26 7.45 -13.42 8.83
CA ALA A 26 6.96 -12.22 9.51
C ALA A 26 6.16 -12.66 10.74
N THR A 27 6.63 -12.27 11.93
CA THR A 27 6.01 -12.55 13.22
C THR A 27 5.65 -11.23 13.91
N ILE A 28 4.90 -11.30 15.01
CA ILE A 28 4.64 -10.11 15.83
C ILE A 28 5.96 -9.50 16.33
N GLU A 29 6.92 -10.30 16.79
CA GLU A 29 8.18 -9.80 17.39
C GLU A 29 9.10 -9.13 16.36
N ASN A 30 9.14 -9.63 15.13
CA ASN A 30 9.95 -9.01 14.07
C ASN A 30 9.19 -7.95 13.26
N GLY A 31 7.98 -7.60 13.72
CA GLY A 31 7.21 -6.47 13.22
C GLY A 31 6.45 -6.78 11.94
N CYS A 32 5.66 -7.86 11.90
CA CYS A 32 4.73 -8.14 10.81
C CYS A 32 3.77 -6.96 10.53
N LEU A 33 3.07 -7.03 9.39
CA LEU A 33 2.03 -6.06 9.08
C LEU A 33 0.84 -6.23 10.02
N HIS A 34 0.21 -5.12 10.34
CA HIS A 34 -1.09 -5.08 11.00
C HIS A 34 -2.11 -4.38 10.11
N TYR A 35 -3.33 -4.92 10.08
CA TYR A 35 -4.45 -4.34 9.36
C TYR A 35 -5.58 -3.97 10.30
N ILE A 36 -6.28 -2.87 10.00
CA ILE A 36 -7.58 -2.60 10.59
C ILE A 36 -8.66 -3.18 9.67
N PRO A 37 -9.36 -4.26 10.06
CA PRO A 37 -10.35 -4.90 9.20
C PRO A 37 -11.40 -3.90 8.70
N LYS A 38 -11.78 -3.99 7.42
CA LYS A 38 -12.80 -3.15 6.76
C LYS A 38 -12.48 -1.66 6.63
N SER A 39 -11.34 -1.18 7.11
CA SER A 39 -10.96 0.25 7.06
C SER A 39 -10.84 0.84 5.66
N HIS A 40 -10.70 0.02 4.62
CA HIS A 40 -10.78 0.47 3.21
C HIS A 40 -12.12 1.14 2.85
N LYS A 41 -13.16 0.98 3.67
CA LYS A 41 -14.49 1.60 3.50
C LYS A 41 -14.61 2.96 4.19
N TRP A 42 -13.60 3.40 4.93
CA TRP A 42 -13.64 4.66 5.69
C TRP A 42 -13.42 5.92 4.82
N GLY A 43 -13.17 5.74 3.52
CA GLY A 43 -12.74 6.82 2.63
C GLY A 43 -11.25 7.11 2.76
N LEU A 44 -10.79 8.13 2.02
CA LEU A 44 -9.41 8.61 2.11
C LEU A 44 -9.27 9.50 3.35
N LEU A 45 -8.40 9.09 4.26
CA LEU A 45 -8.02 9.83 5.45
C LEU A 45 -6.80 10.71 5.15
N ASP A 46 -6.67 11.80 5.91
CA ASP A 46 -5.54 12.71 5.77
C ASP A 46 -4.21 12.02 6.05
N LYS A 47 -3.18 12.50 5.36
CA LYS A 47 -1.83 11.93 5.38
C LYS A 47 -1.11 12.26 6.69
N PRO A 48 -0.83 11.26 7.57
CA PRO A 48 0.07 11.46 8.69
C PRO A 48 1.53 11.62 8.18
N VAL A 49 2.44 12.10 9.03
CA VAL A 49 3.88 11.95 8.77
C VAL A 49 4.27 10.49 8.98
N LEU A 50 4.87 9.83 7.98
CA LEU A 50 5.23 8.39 8.02
C LEU A 50 6.14 8.00 9.19
N THR A 51 6.98 8.93 9.65
CA THR A 51 7.94 8.74 10.75
C THR A 51 7.44 9.28 12.10
N GLY A 52 6.16 9.67 12.18
CA GLY A 52 5.55 10.16 13.41
C GLY A 52 5.22 9.05 14.42
N PRO A 53 4.85 9.41 15.66
CA PRO A 53 4.36 8.45 16.64
C PRO A 53 3.21 7.61 16.07
N MET A 54 3.19 6.32 16.39
CA MET A 54 2.17 5.38 15.88
C MET A 54 0.74 5.87 16.18
N ASP A 55 0.54 6.54 17.32
CA ASP A 55 -0.74 7.11 17.75
C ASP A 55 -1.13 8.40 17.02
N GLY A 56 -0.20 9.07 16.33
CA GLY A 56 -0.48 10.30 15.58
C GLY A 56 -1.56 10.11 14.51
N PHE A 57 -1.72 8.87 14.00
CA PHE A 57 -2.78 8.55 13.06
C PHE A 57 -4.19 8.65 13.65
N LYS A 58 -4.36 8.42 14.97
CA LYS A 58 -5.68 8.48 15.63
C LYS A 58 -6.30 9.88 15.61
N ALA A 59 -5.50 10.92 15.39
CA ALA A 59 -5.97 12.29 15.24
C ALA A 59 -6.84 12.49 13.98
N TYR A 60 -6.70 11.62 12.97
CA TYR A 60 -7.45 11.67 11.71
C TYR A 60 -8.68 10.78 11.71
N LEU A 61 -8.99 10.13 12.84
CA LEU A 61 -10.11 9.20 12.97
C LEU A 61 -11.27 9.87 13.69
N ASN A 62 -12.50 9.59 13.24
CA ASN A 62 -13.69 9.86 14.04
C ASN A 62 -13.85 8.81 15.15
N ASP A 63 -14.79 9.01 16.07
CA ASP A 63 -14.90 8.15 17.26
C ASP A 63 -15.28 6.70 16.93
N ALA A 64 -16.14 6.47 15.92
CA ALA A 64 -16.46 5.12 15.47
C ALA A 64 -15.23 4.41 14.89
N GLN A 65 -14.42 5.12 14.08
CA GLN A 65 -13.18 4.59 13.52
C GLN A 65 -12.13 4.32 14.60
N LYS A 66 -12.04 5.14 15.65
CA LYS A 66 -11.14 4.90 16.79
C LYS A 66 -11.51 3.63 17.54
N GLU A 67 -12.79 3.33 17.70
CA GLU A 67 -13.24 2.06 18.29
C GLU A 67 -12.88 0.86 17.40
N GLU A 68 -13.15 0.94 16.10
CA GLU A 68 -12.77 -0.11 15.15
C GLU A 68 -11.23 -0.30 15.08
N PHE A 69 -10.46 0.77 15.23
CA PHE A 69 -8.99 0.75 15.23
C PHE A 69 -8.40 -0.12 16.34
N LYS A 70 -9.10 -0.28 17.47
CA LYS A 70 -8.68 -1.19 18.56
C LYS A 70 -8.67 -2.66 18.12
N ASN A 71 -9.36 -3.00 17.02
CA ASN A 71 -9.43 -4.35 16.47
C ASN A 71 -8.35 -4.65 15.42
N ALA A 72 -7.22 -3.93 15.46
CA ALA A 72 -6.05 -4.23 14.66
C ALA A 72 -5.68 -5.72 14.71
N LYS A 73 -5.38 -6.31 13.55
CA LYS A 73 -4.98 -7.72 13.41
C LYS A 73 -3.55 -7.81 12.89
N ALA A 74 -2.70 -8.49 13.65
CA ALA A 74 -1.37 -8.90 13.21
C ALA A 74 -1.50 -9.94 12.10
N ILE A 75 -0.66 -9.81 11.08
CA ILE A 75 -0.66 -10.66 9.89
C ILE A 75 0.69 -11.38 9.84
N GLU A 76 0.81 -12.37 10.73
CA GLU A 76 1.96 -13.26 10.73
C GLU A 76 1.92 -14.17 9.51
N MET A 77 3.06 -14.36 8.86
CA MET A 77 3.13 -15.19 7.68
C MET A 77 4.51 -15.83 7.53
N LYS A 78 4.53 -16.97 6.83
CA LYS A 78 5.78 -17.65 6.50
C LYS A 78 6.48 -16.99 5.31
N LYS A 79 7.79 -17.15 5.25
CA LYS A 79 8.59 -16.78 4.09
C LYS A 79 7.96 -17.31 2.80
N GLY A 80 7.86 -16.44 1.79
CA GLY A 80 7.25 -16.73 0.49
C GLY A 80 5.74 -16.52 0.44
N HIS A 81 5.07 -16.30 1.57
CA HIS A 81 3.65 -15.92 1.58
C HIS A 81 3.50 -14.43 1.25
N GLY A 82 2.34 -14.06 0.72
CA GLY A 82 2.01 -12.67 0.44
C GLY A 82 0.60 -12.29 0.88
N THR A 83 0.41 -10.99 1.10
CA THR A 83 -0.87 -10.37 1.42
C THR A 83 -1.22 -9.32 0.38
N PHE A 84 -2.50 -9.21 0.09
CA PHE A 84 -3.04 -8.18 -0.79
C PHE A 84 -3.84 -7.19 0.04
N HIS A 85 -3.65 -5.89 -0.20
CA HIS A 85 -4.46 -4.87 0.44
C HIS A 85 -4.87 -3.75 -0.52
N HIS A 86 -6.10 -3.28 -0.30
CA HIS A 86 -6.67 -2.13 -0.99
C HIS A 86 -5.88 -0.85 -0.65
N PRO A 87 -5.75 0.14 -1.55
CA PRO A 87 -4.99 1.37 -1.32
C PRO A 87 -5.52 2.24 -0.16
N LEU A 88 -6.76 2.01 0.27
CA LEU A 88 -7.38 2.62 1.47
C LEU A 88 -7.36 1.73 2.71
N MET A 89 -6.80 0.53 2.66
CA MET A 89 -6.66 -0.31 3.84
C MET A 89 -5.70 0.36 4.83
N VAL A 90 -6.19 0.69 6.01
CA VAL A 90 -5.36 1.22 7.09
C VAL A 90 -4.46 0.09 7.58
N HIS A 91 -3.16 0.31 7.47
CA HIS A 91 -2.16 -0.67 7.85
C HIS A 91 -0.89 -0.03 8.41
N GLY A 92 -0.05 -0.83 9.04
CA GLY A 92 1.23 -0.40 9.56
C GLY A 92 2.04 -1.59 10.05
N SER A 93 3.27 -1.35 10.49
CA SER A 93 4.09 -2.34 11.17
C SER A 93 4.74 -1.74 12.40
N TYR A 94 4.86 -2.53 13.45
CA TYR A 94 5.60 -2.13 14.65
C TYR A 94 7.11 -2.29 14.43
N ALA A 95 7.89 -1.76 15.38
CA ALA A 95 9.33 -1.92 15.38
C ALA A 95 9.71 -3.41 15.50
N ASN A 96 10.74 -3.82 14.78
CA ASN A 96 11.34 -5.14 14.96
C ASN A 96 12.19 -5.11 16.24
N THR A 97 11.82 -5.90 17.24
CA THR A 97 12.55 -6.03 18.52
C THR A 97 13.25 -7.38 18.66
N SER A 98 13.20 -8.20 17.61
CA SER A 98 13.81 -9.53 17.57
C SER A 98 15.25 -9.49 17.07
N ALA A 99 15.94 -10.64 17.14
CA ALA A 99 17.27 -10.82 16.52
C ALA A 99 17.19 -11.12 15.01
N ASN A 100 15.99 -11.37 14.47
CA ASN A 100 15.80 -11.78 13.08
C ASN A 100 15.41 -10.59 12.21
N SER A 101 15.89 -10.57 10.96
CA SER A 101 15.43 -9.60 9.97
C SER A 101 13.96 -9.85 9.57
N ARG A 102 13.34 -8.83 8.98
CA ARG A 102 12.00 -8.90 8.36
C ARG A 102 12.05 -8.26 6.99
N SER A 103 12.66 -8.96 6.05
CA SER A 103 12.80 -8.52 4.67
C SER A 103 11.52 -8.81 3.90
N ALA A 104 11.15 -7.90 3.00
CA ALA A 104 9.96 -8.06 2.18
C ALA A 104 10.11 -7.37 0.83
N PHE A 105 9.37 -7.91 -0.13
CA PHE A 105 9.16 -7.30 -1.42
C PHE A 105 7.75 -6.71 -1.46
N VAL A 106 7.60 -5.49 -1.95
CA VAL A 106 6.29 -4.82 -2.08
C VAL A 106 6.07 -4.46 -3.54
N LEU A 107 5.05 -5.06 -4.14
CA LEU A 107 4.61 -4.76 -5.49
C LEU A 107 3.36 -3.88 -5.43
N ASN A 108 3.45 -2.70 -6.03
CA ASN A 108 2.31 -1.80 -6.21
C ASN A 108 1.89 -1.87 -7.67
N VAL A 109 0.64 -2.25 -7.90
CA VAL A 109 0.06 -2.33 -9.23
C VAL A 109 -1.15 -1.43 -9.32
N PHE A 110 -1.51 -1.06 -10.54
CA PHE A 110 -2.78 -0.41 -10.84
C PHE A 110 -3.38 -1.03 -12.09
N ALA A 111 -4.69 -0.91 -12.24
CA ALA A 111 -5.39 -1.43 -13.41
C ALA A 111 -4.90 -0.74 -14.70
N ASP A 112 -4.87 -1.50 -15.79
CA ASP A 112 -4.61 -0.93 -17.12
C ASP A 112 -5.62 0.19 -17.44
N GLY A 113 -5.16 1.21 -18.15
CA GLY A 113 -5.91 2.43 -18.42
C GLY A 113 -5.86 3.49 -17.31
N THR A 114 -5.15 3.24 -16.20
CA THR A 114 -4.90 4.25 -15.18
C THR A 114 -4.17 5.46 -15.77
N VAL A 115 -4.61 6.65 -15.38
CA VAL A 115 -4.19 7.94 -15.98
C VAL A 115 -3.40 8.77 -14.98
N SER A 116 -2.37 9.47 -15.45
CA SER A 116 -1.56 10.38 -14.63
C SER A 116 -2.39 11.60 -14.18
N ASN A 117 -2.21 12.01 -12.92
CA ASN A 117 -2.84 13.21 -12.34
C ASN A 117 -1.86 14.39 -12.20
N THR A 118 -0.66 14.29 -12.78
CA THR A 118 0.41 15.28 -12.57
C THR A 118 1.23 15.49 -13.84
N ASN A 119 1.83 16.67 -13.97
CA ASN A 119 2.81 16.98 -15.02
C ASN A 119 4.27 16.86 -14.51
N LEU A 120 4.46 16.23 -13.35
CA LEU A 120 5.79 15.98 -12.77
C LEU A 120 6.19 14.51 -12.96
N PRO A 121 7.50 14.19 -12.98
CA PRO A 121 8.01 12.81 -13.08
C PRO A 121 7.47 11.91 -11.97
N LEU A 122 6.82 10.78 -12.31
CA LEU A 122 6.15 9.87 -11.34
C LEU A 122 7.13 9.26 -10.32
N LEU A 123 8.35 8.99 -10.76
CA LEU A 123 9.47 8.52 -9.96
C LEU A 123 10.73 9.25 -10.40
N ASN A 124 11.73 9.34 -9.52
CA ASN A 124 13.02 9.93 -9.90
C ASN A 124 13.67 9.09 -11.02
N GLY A 125 14.18 9.75 -12.06
CA GLY A 125 14.79 9.08 -13.22
C GLY A 125 13.78 8.48 -14.22
N VAL A 126 12.47 8.61 -14.00
CA VAL A 126 11.43 8.16 -14.94
C VAL A 126 10.91 9.34 -15.76
N PRO A 127 10.80 9.25 -17.10
CA PRO A 127 10.21 10.29 -17.92
C PRO A 127 8.81 10.70 -17.44
N THR A 128 8.49 11.98 -17.58
CA THR A 128 7.16 12.49 -17.23
C THR A 128 6.09 11.88 -18.12
N ILE A 129 5.01 11.41 -17.50
CA ILE A 129 3.76 11.07 -18.18
C ILE A 129 2.77 12.20 -17.88
N PRO A 130 2.42 13.04 -18.88
CA PRO A 130 1.58 14.22 -18.66
C PRO A 130 0.24 13.88 -18.02
N LYS A 131 -0.32 14.84 -17.28
CA LYS A 131 -1.64 14.71 -16.68
C LYS A 131 -2.68 14.39 -17.77
N GLY A 132 -3.53 13.41 -17.49
CA GLY A 132 -4.56 12.94 -18.43
C GLY A 132 -4.05 11.93 -19.46
N GLN A 133 -2.74 11.60 -19.47
CA GLN A 133 -2.19 10.51 -20.27
C GLN A 133 -2.13 9.20 -19.49
N LYS A 134 -2.33 8.09 -20.21
CA LYS A 134 -2.26 6.73 -19.66
C LYS A 134 -0.85 6.46 -19.12
N ILE A 135 -0.77 5.82 -17.96
CA ILE A 135 0.49 5.41 -17.35
C ILE A 135 0.88 4.05 -17.91
N GLU A 136 1.92 4.02 -18.75
CA GLU A 136 2.39 2.81 -19.44
C GLU A 136 3.87 2.94 -19.87
N GLY A 137 4.40 1.90 -20.53
CA GLY A 137 5.76 1.85 -21.07
C GLY A 137 6.73 1.04 -20.22
N GLN A 138 8.03 1.11 -20.52
CA GLN A 138 9.04 0.25 -19.90
C GLN A 138 9.11 0.35 -18.35
N PHE A 139 8.76 1.51 -17.79
CA PHE A 139 8.77 1.76 -16.35
C PHE A 139 7.43 1.41 -15.67
N PHE A 140 6.37 1.21 -16.46
CA PHE A 140 5.03 0.81 -16.01
C PHE A 140 4.50 -0.27 -16.95
N PRO A 141 5.17 -1.44 -17.00
CA PRO A 141 4.82 -2.48 -17.96
C PRO A 141 3.49 -3.13 -17.60
N LEU A 142 2.77 -3.58 -18.62
CA LEU A 142 1.59 -4.42 -18.43
C LEU A 142 2.02 -5.78 -17.88
N LEU A 143 1.55 -6.13 -16.67
CA LEU A 143 1.93 -7.39 -16.00
C LEU A 143 1.12 -8.59 -16.47
N PHE A 144 -0.13 -8.35 -16.89
CA PHE A 144 -1.05 -9.40 -17.29
C PHE A 144 -2.06 -8.84 -18.29
N ASP A 145 -2.13 -9.45 -19.46
CA ASP A 145 -3.14 -9.18 -20.46
C ASP A 145 -4.09 -10.37 -20.54
N ARG A 146 -5.38 -10.11 -20.30
CA ARG A 146 -6.44 -11.13 -20.34
C ARG A 146 -6.75 -11.60 -21.76
N ASN A 147 -6.40 -10.80 -22.76
CA ASN A 147 -6.68 -11.07 -24.17
C ASN A 147 -5.51 -11.77 -24.88
N LEU A 148 -4.32 -11.78 -24.28
CA LEU A 148 -3.21 -12.60 -24.74
C LEU A 148 -3.50 -14.06 -24.34
N SER A 149 -4.04 -14.82 -25.29
CA SER A 149 -4.05 -16.28 -25.19
C SER A 149 -2.60 -16.77 -25.09
N ILE A 150 -2.29 -17.49 -24.02
CA ILE A 150 -1.06 -18.27 -23.96
C ILE A 150 -1.29 -19.47 -24.87
N GLU A 151 -0.69 -19.46 -26.06
CA GLU A 151 -0.60 -20.64 -26.93
C GLU A 151 0.24 -21.76 -26.27
#